data_AF-A0AAX3B9P3-F1
#
_entry.id   AF-A0AAX3B9P3-F1
#
_cell.length_a   1.000
_cell.length_b   1.000
_cell.length_c   1.000
_cell.angle_alpha   90.00
_cell.angle_beta   90.00
_cell.angle_gamma   90.00
#
_symmetry.space_group_name_H-M   'P 1'
#
loop_
_entity.id
_entity.type
_entity.pdbx_description
1 polymer ?
#
loop_
_entity_poly.entity_id
_entity_poly.type
_entity_poly.pdbx_seq_one_letter_code
_entity_poly.pdbx_strand_id
1 'polypeptide(L)'
;MPSENINLHKVKEFKKGFQDFINKGNIVQLAVAFILGQLFTKVVSSLATDIIMPPINYLFSDTGSSLQTLNWQLKNNIYLNYGIFLQNVFDFLSVSFILYLIVLYFSKYFSKKNQNENKISIEHEQVKILKEIKDILINQNK
;
A
#
# COMPACT_ATOMS: atom_id res chain seq x y z
N MET A 1 -19.50 -2.38 -46.39
CA MET A 1 -18.95 -2.48 -45.02
C MET A 1 -19.56 -3.72 -44.38
N PRO A 2 -18.77 -4.72 -43.96
CA PRO A 2 -19.32 -5.93 -43.37
C PRO A 2 -19.84 -5.58 -41.97
N SER A 3 -21.14 -5.81 -41.74
CA SER A 3 -21.76 -5.71 -40.42
C SER A 3 -21.21 -6.80 -39.51
N GLU A 4 -20.35 -6.42 -38.58
CA GLU A 4 -19.76 -7.29 -37.58
C GLU A 4 -20.86 -7.70 -36.59
N ASN A 5 -21.47 -8.86 -36.85
CA ASN A 5 -22.52 -9.40 -36.01
C ASN A 5 -21.91 -9.83 -34.66
N ILE A 6 -22.07 -9.00 -33.63
CA ILE A 6 -21.66 -9.30 -32.27
C ILE A 6 -22.40 -10.56 -31.82
N ASN A 7 -21.66 -11.66 -31.75
CA ASN A 7 -22.22 -12.97 -31.44
C ASN A 7 -22.60 -13.01 -29.95
N LEU A 8 -23.90 -12.86 -29.65
CA LEU A 8 -24.45 -12.80 -28.29
C LEU A 8 -24.06 -14.01 -27.42
N HIS A 9 -23.73 -15.15 -28.05
CA HIS A 9 -23.21 -16.33 -27.37
C HIS A 9 -21.83 -16.09 -26.75
N LYS A 10 -20.89 -15.52 -27.52
CA LYS A 10 -19.54 -15.17 -27.04
C LYS A 10 -19.60 -14.16 -25.89
N VAL A 11 -20.51 -13.19 -25.96
CA VAL A 11 -20.68 -12.18 -24.89
C VAL A 11 -21.20 -12.82 -23.60
N LYS A 12 -22.12 -13.79 -23.69
CA LYS A 12 -22.60 -14.55 -22.53
C LYS A 12 -21.52 -15.44 -21.93
N GLU A 13 -20.72 -16.12 -22.76
CA GLU A 13 -19.59 -16.93 -22.32
C GLU A 13 -18.52 -16.09 -21.63
N PHE A 14 -18.18 -14.92 -22.19
CA PHE A 14 -17.24 -13.99 -21.57
C PHE A 14 -17.75 -13.47 -20.22
N LYS A 15 -19.02 -13.06 -20.13
CA LYS A 15 -19.61 -12.61 -18.86
C LYS A 15 -19.55 -13.71 -17.80
N LYS A 16 -19.87 -14.95 -18.18
CA LYS A 16 -19.81 -16.10 -17.27
C LYS A 16 -18.37 -16.39 -16.84
N GLY A 17 -17.41 -16.42 -17.77
CA GLY A 17 -16.00 -16.62 -17.47
C GLY A 17 -15.39 -15.50 -16.62
N PHE A 18 -15.81 -14.25 -16.82
CA PHE A 18 -15.41 -13.12 -15.99
C PHE A 18 -15.98 -13.20 -14.57
N GLN A 19 -17.25 -13.61 -14.44
CA GLN A 19 -17.88 -13.81 -13.15
C GLN A 19 -17.19 -14.96 -12.38
N ASP A 20 -16.89 -16.08 -13.06
CA ASP A 20 -16.12 -17.19 -12.50
C ASP A 20 -14.69 -16.79 -12.11
N PHE A 21 -14.07 -15.85 -12.83
CA PHE A 21 -12.77 -15.28 -12.50
C PHE A 21 -12.81 -14.41 -11.24
N ILE A 22 -13.76 -13.46 -11.14
CA ILE A 22 -13.92 -12.63 -9.93
C ILE A 22 -14.28 -13.48 -8.72
N ASN A 23 -15.11 -14.52 -8.91
CA ASN A 23 -15.50 -15.43 -7.85
C ASN A 23 -14.32 -16.26 -7.30
N LYS A 24 -13.14 -16.24 -7.94
CA LYS A 24 -11.90 -16.69 -7.30
C LYS A 24 -11.59 -15.72 -6.16
N GLY A 25 -12.05 -16.05 -4.94
CA GLY A 25 -12.06 -15.14 -3.78
C GLY A 25 -10.73 -14.44 -3.45
N ASN A 26 -9.59 -15.01 -3.84
CA ASN A 26 -8.27 -14.38 -3.72
C ASN A 26 -8.13 -13.07 -4.54
N ILE A 27 -8.80 -12.97 -5.70
CA ILE A 27 -8.65 -11.82 -6.62
C ILE A 27 -9.39 -10.59 -6.09
N VAL A 28 -10.58 -10.79 -5.52
CA VAL A 28 -11.35 -9.69 -4.92
C VAL A 28 -10.62 -9.12 -3.71
N GLN A 29 -10.06 -9.98 -2.85
CA GLN A 29 -9.27 -9.54 -1.70
C GLN A 29 -8.03 -8.76 -2.12
N LEU A 30 -7.30 -9.25 -3.13
CA LEU A 30 -6.15 -8.56 -3.68
C LEU A 30 -6.52 -7.19 -4.29
N ALA A 31 -7.62 -7.13 -5.04
CA ALA A 31 -8.10 -5.89 -5.66
C ALA A 31 -8.48 -4.85 -4.60
N VAL A 32 -9.19 -5.25 -3.55
CA VAL A 32 -9.55 -4.37 -2.43
C VAL A 32 -8.31 -3.88 -1.70
N ALA A 33 -7.36 -4.76 -1.39
CA ALA A 33 -6.11 -4.40 -0.74
C ALA A 33 -5.30 -3.38 -1.57
N PHE A 34 -5.25 -3.57 -2.89
CA PHE A 34 -4.54 -2.66 -3.80
C PHE A 34 -5.18 -1.27 -3.87
N ILE A 35 -6.51 -1.20 -4.00
CA ILE A 35 -7.25 0.07 -4.03
C ILE A 35 -7.08 0.82 -2.71
N LEU A 36 -7.23 0.12 -1.59
CA LEU A 36 -7.02 0.70 -0.26
C LEU A 36 -5.57 1.17 -0.07
N GLY A 37 -4.59 0.42 -0.56
CA GLY A 37 -3.18 0.82 -0.55
C GLY A 37 -2.94 2.13 -1.31
N GLN A 38 -3.48 2.26 -2.52
CA GLN A 38 -3.36 3.48 -3.31
C GLN A 38 -4.03 4.69 -2.65
N LEU A 39 -5.24 4.50 -2.09
CA LEU A 39 -5.94 5.57 -1.37
C LEU A 39 -5.18 5.97 -0.11
N PHE A 40 -4.63 5.01 0.64
CA PHE A 40 -3.83 5.26 1.83
C PHE A 40 -2.58 6.09 1.50
N THR A 41 -1.83 5.73 0.45
CA THR A 41 -0.67 6.51 0.01
C THR A 41 -1.05 7.94 -0.35
N LYS A 42 -2.21 8.17 -1.00
CA LYS A 42 -2.70 9.51 -1.30
C LYS A 42 -3.00 10.33 -0.05
N VAL A 43 -3.67 9.74 0.95
CA VAL A 43 -3.97 10.42 2.22
C VAL A 43 -2.69 10.81 2.95
N VAL A 44 -1.72 9.90 3.02
CA VAL A 44 -0.42 10.19 3.65
C VAL A 44 0.34 11.28 2.90
N SER A 45 0.33 11.23 1.56
CA SER A 45 1.00 12.23 0.72
C SER A 45 0.37 13.61 0.86
N SER A 46 -0.96 13.69 0.93
CA SER A 46 -1.69 14.93 1.21
C SER A 46 -1.38 15.47 2.61
N LEU A 47 -1.30 14.60 3.63
CA LEU A 47 -0.89 15.05 4.97
C LEU A 47 0.53 15.64 4.97
N ALA A 48 1.46 15.00 4.28
CA ALA A 48 2.83 15.50 4.15
C ALA A 48 2.87 16.85 3.42
N THR A 49 2.27 16.91 2.24
CA THR A 49 2.40 18.03 1.31
C THR A 49 1.49 19.20 1.69
N ASP A 50 0.30 18.95 2.24
CA ASP A 50 -0.68 20.01 2.49
C ASP A 50 -0.64 20.51 3.93
N ILE A 51 -0.08 19.75 4.89
CA ILE A 51 -0.03 20.14 6.31
C ILE A 51 1.40 20.39 6.80
N ILE A 52 2.38 19.57 6.40
CA ILE A 52 3.77 19.72 6.87
C ILE A 52 4.57 20.69 5.99
N MET A 53 4.37 20.67 4.67
CA MET A 53 5.12 21.57 3.78
C MET A 53 4.76 23.06 3.95
N PRO A 54 3.52 23.52 4.24
CA PRO A 54 3.27 24.96 4.35
C PRO A 54 4.06 25.65 5.48
N PRO A 55 4.16 25.08 6.70
CA PRO A 55 5.05 25.63 7.74
C PRO A 55 6.53 25.63 7.34
N ILE A 56 6.99 24.56 6.69
CA ILE A 56 8.36 24.43 6.16
C ILE A 56 8.61 25.52 5.12
N ASN A 57 7.74 25.64 4.13
CA ASN A 57 7.81 26.65 3.08
C ASN A 57 7.72 28.07 3.63
N TYR A 58 6.92 28.30 4.68
CA TYR A 58 6.86 29.60 5.35
C TYR A 58 8.20 29.95 6.01
N LEU A 59 8.81 29.00 6.73
CA LEU A 59 10.15 29.16 7.32
C LEU A 59 11.24 29.41 6.26
N PHE A 60 11.15 28.74 5.11
CA PHE A 60 12.08 28.93 4.00
C PHE A 60 11.72 30.13 3.09
N SER A 61 10.50 30.66 3.14
CA SER A 61 10.07 31.80 2.32
C SER A 61 10.74 33.11 2.72
N ASP A 62 11.19 33.24 3.96
CA ASP A 62 11.96 34.40 4.43
C ASP A 62 13.38 34.44 3.81
N THR A 63 13.79 33.37 3.09
CA THR A 63 15.01 33.32 2.27
C THR A 63 14.78 33.65 0.78
N GLY A 64 13.57 34.08 0.40
CA GLY A 64 13.31 34.81 -0.84
C GLY A 64 13.17 34.01 -2.13
N SER A 65 13.20 32.67 -2.10
CA SER A 65 12.99 31.86 -3.31
C SER A 65 12.21 30.59 -2.99
N SER A 66 11.08 30.37 -3.66
CA SER A 66 10.47 29.03 -3.69
C SER A 66 11.52 28.02 -4.18
N LEU A 67 11.65 26.86 -3.53
CA LEU A 67 12.60 25.83 -3.95
C LEU A 67 12.46 25.52 -5.45
N GLN A 68 11.24 25.59 -5.99
CA GLN A 68 10.89 25.32 -7.39
C GLN A 68 11.46 26.32 -8.42
N THR A 69 11.83 27.54 -8.02
CA THR A 69 12.33 28.59 -8.93
C THR A 69 13.86 28.58 -9.08
N LEU A 70 14.55 27.71 -8.35
CA LEU A 70 15.99 27.55 -8.41
C LEU A 70 16.39 26.77 -9.67
N ASN A 71 16.71 27.53 -10.72
CA ASN A 71 17.06 27.00 -12.03
C ASN A 71 18.44 27.52 -12.43
N TRP A 72 19.35 26.61 -12.78
CA TRP A 72 20.65 27.00 -13.33
C TRP A 72 20.58 27.04 -14.86
N GLN A 73 20.87 28.20 -15.45
CA GLN A 73 20.86 28.36 -16.91
C GLN A 73 22.19 27.90 -17.52
N LEU A 74 22.16 26.76 -18.22
CA LEU A 74 23.31 26.21 -18.96
C LEU A 74 23.24 26.60 -20.45
N LYS A 75 23.17 27.91 -20.78
CA LYS A 75 23.13 28.46 -22.17
C LYS A 75 21.92 28.02 -23.04
N ASN A 76 21.54 28.84 -24.02
CA ASN A 76 20.47 28.58 -25.01
C ASN A 76 19.11 28.08 -24.44
N ASN A 77 18.52 28.78 -23.45
CA ASN A 77 17.20 28.43 -22.90
C ASN A 77 17.08 27.02 -22.28
N ILE A 78 18.19 26.33 -22.03
CA ILE A 78 18.20 25.06 -21.29
C ILE A 78 18.33 25.37 -19.80
N TYR A 79 17.26 25.10 -19.06
CA TYR A 79 17.19 25.30 -17.61
C TYR A 79 17.35 23.96 -16.91
N LEU A 80 18.26 23.89 -15.94
CA LEU A 80 18.40 22.75 -15.03
C LEU A 80 17.64 23.09 -13.74
N ASN A 81 16.43 22.55 -13.60
CA ASN A 81 15.53 22.82 -12.49
C ASN A 81 15.85 21.92 -11.29
N TYR A 82 17.01 22.12 -10.68
CA TYR A 82 17.42 21.36 -9.47
C TYR A 82 16.51 21.65 -8.27
N GLY A 83 15.82 22.79 -8.30
CA GLY A 83 14.81 23.17 -7.33
C GLY A 83 13.66 22.17 -7.15
N ILE A 84 13.11 21.67 -8.26
CA ILE A 84 12.04 20.66 -8.25
C ILE A 84 12.56 19.33 -7.70
N PHE A 85 13.80 18.97 -8.02
CA PHE A 85 14.41 17.77 -7.48
C PHE A 85 14.55 17.84 -5.96
N LEU A 86 15.03 18.98 -5.44
CA LEU A 86 15.20 19.16 -4.00
C LEU A 86 13.85 19.17 -3.26
N GLN A 87 12.82 19.78 -3.86
CA GLN A 87 11.44 19.70 -3.38
C GLN A 87 10.97 18.24 -3.25
N ASN A 88 11.17 17.42 -4.29
CA ASN A 88 10.77 16.01 -4.27
C ASN A 88 11.52 15.20 -3.19
N VAL A 89 12.77 15.55 -2.89
CA VAL A 89 13.53 14.93 -1.78
C VAL A 89 12.89 15.25 -0.43
N PHE A 90 12.47 16.50 -0.22
CA PHE A 90 11.75 16.89 1.00
C PHE A 90 10.39 16.19 1.10
N ASP A 91 9.63 16.12 0.01
CA ASP A 91 8.33 15.42 -0.01
C ASP A 91 8.49 13.94 0.36
N PHE A 92 9.51 13.26 -0.19
CA PHE A 92 9.83 11.88 0.17
C PHE A 92 10.21 11.72 1.66
N LEU A 93 11.02 12.64 2.19
CA LEU A 93 11.44 12.61 3.59
C LEU A 93 10.26 12.83 4.53
N SER A 94 9.35 13.75 4.19
CA SER A 94 8.13 14.00 4.96
C SER A 94 7.16 12.83 4.91
N VAL A 95 6.89 12.25 3.73
CA VAL A 95 6.00 11.09 3.58
C VAL A 95 6.53 9.87 4.34
N SER A 96 7.83 9.58 4.23
CA SER A 96 8.45 8.47 4.96
C SER A 96 8.44 8.70 6.48
N PHE A 97 8.64 9.93 6.94
CA PHE A 97 8.54 10.30 8.36
C PHE A 97 7.12 10.09 8.90
N ILE A 98 6.09 10.49 8.15
CA ILE A 98 4.69 10.27 8.54
C ILE A 98 4.35 8.78 8.57
N LEU A 99 4.78 8.01 7.57
CA LEU A 99 4.61 6.55 7.57
C LEU A 99 5.25 5.92 8.80
N TYR A 100 6.46 6.36 9.17
CA TYR A 100 7.14 5.90 10.37
C TYR A 100 6.34 6.21 11.65
N LEU A 101 5.84 7.45 11.80
CA LEU A 101 5.01 7.82 12.95
C LEU A 101 3.72 6.99 13.04
N ILE A 102 3.04 6.77 11.91
CA ILE A 102 1.84 5.93 11.85
C ILE A 102 2.18 4.51 12.27
N VAL A 103 3.22 3.90 11.71
CA VAL A 103 3.63 2.52 12.06
C VAL A 103 4.03 2.43 13.53
N LEU A 104 4.73 3.42 14.08
CA LEU A 104 5.11 3.45 15.49
C LEU A 104 3.88 3.55 16.40
N TYR A 105 2.93 4.41 16.04
CA TYR A 105 1.66 4.56 16.76
C TYR A 105 0.88 3.25 16.71
N PHE A 106 0.63 2.71 15.52
CA PHE A 106 -0.05 1.42 15.36
C PHE A 106 0.67 0.28 16.07
N SER A 107 2.00 0.20 16.02
CA SER A 107 2.78 -0.82 16.73
C SER A 107 2.55 -0.76 18.24
N LYS A 108 2.46 0.44 18.83
CA LYS A 108 2.17 0.63 20.26
C LYS A 108 0.76 0.18 20.66
N TYR A 109 -0.24 0.37 19.81
CA TYR A 109 -1.63 -0.01 20.10
C TYR A 109 -1.99 -1.44 19.67
N PHE A 110 -1.40 -1.95 18.59
CA PHE A 110 -1.74 -3.23 17.95
C PHE A 110 -0.91 -4.39 18.52
N SER A 111 0.33 -4.15 18.96
CA SER A 111 1.20 -5.19 19.54
C SER A 111 0.67 -5.77 20.85
N LYS A 112 -0.24 -5.09 21.54
CA LYS A 112 -0.79 -5.56 22.82
C LYS A 112 -1.96 -6.55 22.68
N LYS A 113 -2.60 -6.65 21.51
CA LYS A 113 -3.83 -7.45 21.32
C LYS A 113 -3.68 -8.57 20.27
N ASN A 114 -3.07 -8.30 19.12
CA ASN A 114 -3.13 -9.23 17.99
C ASN A 114 -1.95 -10.21 17.87
N GLN A 115 -0.79 -9.90 18.46
CA GLN A 115 0.33 -10.85 18.52
C GLN A 115 0.07 -12.01 19.49
N ASN A 116 -0.71 -11.76 20.55
CA ASN A 116 -1.12 -12.82 21.47
C ASN A 116 -2.17 -13.72 20.81
N GLU A 117 -3.24 -13.20 20.22
CA GLU A 117 -4.32 -14.03 19.68
C GLU A 117 -3.90 -14.95 18.53
N ASN A 118 -3.13 -14.45 17.54
CA ASN A 118 -2.65 -15.30 16.44
C ASN A 118 -1.60 -16.32 16.88
N LYS A 119 -0.69 -15.95 17.80
CA LYS A 119 0.34 -16.86 18.30
C LYS A 119 -0.27 -17.94 19.20
N ILE A 120 -1.21 -17.56 20.07
CA ILE A 120 -1.98 -18.46 20.94
C ILE A 120 -2.82 -19.42 20.10
N SER A 121 -3.51 -18.96 19.05
CA SER A 121 -4.35 -19.82 18.20
C SER A 121 -3.52 -20.85 17.41
N ILE A 122 -2.41 -20.43 16.81
CA ILE A 122 -1.53 -21.32 16.03
C ILE A 122 -0.85 -22.34 16.95
N GLU A 123 -0.41 -21.92 18.14
CA GLU A 123 0.21 -22.81 19.13
C GLU A 123 -0.80 -23.84 19.69
N HIS A 124 -2.04 -23.44 19.98
CA HIS A 124 -3.09 -24.37 20.40
C HIS A 124 -3.44 -25.41 19.32
N GLU A 125 -3.48 -25.01 18.05
CA GLU A 125 -3.79 -25.93 16.94
C GLU A 125 -2.64 -26.91 16.70
N GLN A 126 -1.39 -26.46 16.72
CA GLN A 126 -0.21 -27.33 16.62
C GLN A 126 -0.11 -28.30 17.79
N VAL A 127 -0.32 -27.85 19.03
CA VAL A 127 -0.30 -28.71 20.22
C VAL A 127 -1.43 -29.75 20.18
N LYS A 128 -2.60 -29.39 19.65
CA LYS A 128 -3.72 -30.33 19.46
C LYS A 128 -3.40 -31.40 18.43
N ILE A 129 -2.86 -31.00 17.27
CA ILE A 129 -2.43 -31.92 16.21
C ILE A 129 -1.34 -32.87 16.72
N LEU A 130 -0.35 -32.37 17.46
CA LEU A 130 0.72 -33.20 18.03
C LEU A 130 0.18 -34.22 19.04
N LYS A 131 -0.85 -33.86 19.81
CA LYS A 131 -1.54 -34.77 20.73
C LYS A 131 -2.30 -35.86 19.97
N GLU A 132 -3.03 -35.48 18.92
CA GLU A 132 -3.72 -36.44 18.03
C GLU A 132 -2.73 -37.40 17.35
N ILE A 133 -1.58 -36.91 16.87
CA ILE A 133 -0.52 -37.75 16.28
C ILE A 133 0.04 -38.73 17.33
N LYS A 134 0.30 -38.26 18.56
CA LYS A 134 0.78 -39.12 19.65
C LYS A 134 -0.21 -40.24 19.97
N ASP A 135 -1.50 -39.92 20.04
CA ASP A 135 -2.55 -40.89 20.36
C ASP A 135 -2.72 -41.94 19.24
N ILE A 136 -2.60 -41.53 17.97
CA ILE A 136 -2.58 -42.43 16.81
C ILE A 136 -1.37 -43.37 16.87
N LEU A 137 -0.18 -42.86 17.20
CA LEU A 137 1.05 -43.67 17.29
C LEU A 137 0.97 -44.71 18.43
N ILE A 138 0.37 -44.36 19.57
CA ILE A 138 0.16 -45.30 20.68
C ILE A 138 -0.83 -46.41 20.29
N ASN A 139 -1.88 -46.07 19.54
CA ASN A 139 -2.85 -47.05 19.04
C ASN A 139 -2.32 -47.94 17.91
N GLN A 140 -1.36 -47.47 17.11
CA GLN A 140 -0.71 -48.28 16.07
C GLN A 140 0.35 -49.24 16.62
N ASN A 141 0.88 -48.97 17.82
CA ASN A 141 1.95 -49.76 18.45
C ASN A 141 1.43 -50.71 19.54
N LYS A 142 0.13 -51.04 19.49
CA LYS A 142 -0.56 -52.07 20.28
C LYS A 142 -1.17 -53.08 19.31
#